data_AF-A0A4R9VS27-F1
#
_entry.id   AF-A0A4R9VS27-F1
#
_cell.length_a   1.000
_cell.length_b   1.000
_cell.length_c   1.000
_cell.angle_alpha   90.00
_cell.angle_beta   90.00
_cell.angle_gamma   90.00
#
_symmetry.space_group_name_H-M   'P 1'
#
loop_
_entity.id
_entity.type
_entity.pdbx_description
1 polymer ?
#
loop_
_entity_poly.entity_id
_entity_poly.type
_entity_poly.pdbx_seq_one_letter_code
_entity_poly.pdbx_strand_id
1 'polypeptide(L)'
;MATALEASAALAHSPNGNWTYPPACCHGDQVSGECEKIPSLAVTPRPDGYVIILRPGDHRKVTHQNRYFVPYDVVLPSGDDNFHICLHPTEEDENCFFAPADAM
;
A
#
# COMPACT_ATOMS: atom_id res chain seq x y z
N MET A 1 -14.89 47.52 1.98
CA MET A 1 -14.86 46.27 1.19
C MET A 1 -13.71 45.45 1.77
N ALA A 2 -14.01 44.36 2.48
CA ALA A 2 -12.99 43.60 3.21
C ALA A 2 -12.39 42.53 2.29
N THR A 3 -11.06 42.52 2.18
CA THR A 3 -10.27 41.50 1.48
C THR A 3 -10.15 40.26 2.35
N ALA A 4 -10.66 39.12 1.89
CA ALA A 4 -10.36 37.83 2.49
C ALA A 4 -9.07 37.27 1.86
N LEU A 5 -8.04 37.10 2.70
CA LEU A 5 -6.84 36.34 2.39
C LEU A 5 -7.21 34.86 2.54
N GLU A 6 -7.41 34.17 1.42
CA GLU A 6 -7.58 32.71 1.40
C GLU A 6 -6.29 32.06 1.86
N ALA A 7 -6.32 31.51 3.08
CA ALA A 7 -5.25 30.70 3.63
C ALA A 7 -5.16 29.41 2.81
N SER A 8 -3.98 29.13 2.27
CA SER A 8 -3.64 27.85 1.67
C SER A 8 -3.99 26.73 2.65
N ALA A 9 -5.04 25.97 2.35
CA ALA A 9 -5.40 24.79 3.11
C ALA A 9 -4.32 23.72 2.88
N ALA A 10 -3.34 23.66 3.78
CA ALA A 10 -2.54 22.46 3.94
C ALA A 10 -3.51 21.35 4.38
N LEU A 11 -3.72 20.36 3.51
CA LEU A 11 -4.51 19.16 3.79
C LEU A 11 -3.91 18.48 5.03
N ALA A 12 -4.65 18.53 6.13
CA ALA A 12 -4.30 17.78 7.33
C ALA A 12 -4.43 16.29 7.01
N HIS A 13 -3.30 15.58 6.94
CA HIS A 13 -3.27 14.12 6.84
C HIS A 13 -4.15 13.54 7.95
N SER A 14 -5.24 12.85 7.56
CA SER A 14 -6.18 12.28 8.52
C SER A 14 -5.53 11.12 9.28
N PRO A 15 -5.86 10.94 10.57
CA PRO A 15 -5.25 9.90 11.38
C PRO A 15 -5.81 8.53 10.98
N ASN A 16 -4.88 7.63 10.66
CA ASN A 16 -4.98 6.17 10.63
C ASN A 16 -6.12 5.65 11.53
N GLY A 17 -7.15 5.00 10.96
CA GLY A 17 -8.16 4.33 11.80
C GLY A 17 -9.33 3.63 11.09
N ASN A 18 -9.73 4.05 9.89
CA ASN A 18 -10.99 3.57 9.30
C ASN A 18 -10.88 2.96 7.90
N TRP A 19 -9.67 2.82 7.35
CA TRP A 19 -9.50 2.13 6.07
C TRP A 19 -9.51 0.62 6.29
N THR A 20 -10.43 -0.05 5.58
CA THR A 20 -10.54 -1.52 5.58
C THR A 20 -10.19 -2.02 4.20
N TYR A 21 -9.38 -3.07 4.15
CA TYR A 21 -9.04 -3.70 2.88
C TYR A 21 -10.29 -4.27 2.20
N PRO A 22 -10.40 -4.14 0.86
CA PRO A 22 -11.45 -4.82 0.11
C PRO A 22 -11.43 -6.34 0.37
N PRO A 23 -12.59 -6.98 0.61
CA PRO A 23 -12.63 -8.43 0.86
C PRO A 23 -12.09 -9.31 -0.27
N ALA A 24 -12.05 -8.80 -1.51
CA ALA A 24 -11.46 -9.49 -2.65
C ALA A 24 -9.91 -9.50 -2.61
N CYS A 25 -9.31 -8.56 -1.88
CA CYS A 25 -7.86 -8.42 -1.77
C CYS A 25 -7.30 -9.16 -0.56
N CYS A 26 -8.04 -9.17 0.53
CA CYS A 26 -7.56 -9.72 1.79
C CYS A 26 -8.63 -10.56 2.45
N HIS A 27 -8.31 -11.82 2.68
CA HIS A 27 -9.16 -12.73 3.41
C HIS A 27 -8.77 -12.72 4.90
N GLY A 28 -9.69 -12.29 5.76
CA GLY A 28 -9.51 -12.25 7.21
C GLY A 28 -9.36 -10.84 7.79
N ASP A 29 -9.09 -10.77 9.09
CA ASP A 29 -8.78 -9.54 9.80
C ASP A 29 -7.29 -9.19 9.70
N GLN A 30 -6.87 -8.00 10.14
CA GLN A 30 -5.44 -7.57 10.17
C GLN A 30 -4.51 -8.57 10.89
N VAL A 31 -5.08 -9.53 11.63
CA VAL A 31 -4.38 -10.59 12.35
C VAL A 31 -4.08 -11.81 11.47
N SER A 32 -4.78 -12.08 10.36
CA SER A 32 -4.47 -13.21 9.45
C SER A 32 -3.20 -12.96 8.62
N GLY A 33 -2.79 -11.69 8.50
CA GLY A 33 -1.51 -11.26 7.90
C GLY A 33 -1.40 -11.59 6.43
N GLU A 34 -2.53 -11.71 5.76
CA GLU A 34 -2.56 -11.70 4.31
C GLU A 34 -2.25 -10.33 3.79
N CYS A 35 -2.71 -9.26 4.46
CA CYS A 35 -2.44 -7.89 4.06
C CYS A 35 -1.82 -7.05 5.17
N GLU A 36 -0.69 -6.43 4.84
CA GLU A 36 0.15 -5.71 5.79
C GLU A 36 0.86 -4.53 5.12
N LYS A 37 1.18 -3.53 5.94
CA LYS A 37 2.06 -2.44 5.55
C LYS A 37 3.45 -2.98 5.25
N ILE A 38 4.03 -2.55 4.14
CA ILE A 38 5.40 -2.86 3.77
C ILE A 38 6.27 -1.58 3.83
N PRO A 39 7.59 -1.71 4.03
CA PRO A 39 8.48 -0.56 4.01
C PRO A 39 8.52 0.06 2.61
N SER A 40 8.48 1.39 2.53
CA SER A 40 8.61 2.10 1.24
C SER A 40 9.91 1.76 0.50
N LEU A 41 10.98 1.42 1.22
CA LEU A 41 12.24 0.97 0.65
C LEU A 41 12.14 -0.35 -0.14
N ALA A 42 11.13 -1.18 0.14
CA ALA A 42 10.85 -2.39 -0.64
C ALA A 42 10.24 -2.07 -2.01
N VAL A 43 9.75 -0.85 -2.23
CA VAL A 43 9.00 -0.46 -3.43
C VAL A 43 9.83 0.46 -4.32
N THR A 44 10.01 0.06 -5.57
CA THR A 44 10.70 0.86 -6.59
C THR A 44 9.76 1.15 -7.75
N PRO A 45 9.37 2.43 -7.98
CA PRO A 45 8.64 2.82 -9.17
C PRO A 45 9.46 2.55 -10.44
N ARG A 46 8.78 2.11 -11.49
CA ARG A 46 9.29 1.89 -12.85
C ARG A 46 8.32 2.50 -13.86
N PRO A 47 8.74 2.73 -15.12
CA PRO A 47 7.86 3.35 -16.12
C PRO A 47 6.52 2.63 -16.33
N ASP A 48 6.46 1.33 -16.05
CA ASP A 48 5.34 0.42 -16.30
C ASP A 48 4.62 -0.06 -15.03
N GLY A 49 5.10 0.32 -13.84
CA GLY A 49 4.50 -0.11 -12.58
C GLY A 49 5.47 -0.07 -11.41
N TYR A 50 5.20 -0.86 -10.38
CA TYR A 50 6.06 -1.01 -9.22
C TYR A 50 6.80 -2.33 -9.25
N VAL A 51 8.09 -2.29 -8.94
CA VAL A 51 8.85 -3.48 -8.54
C VAL A 51 8.92 -3.51 -7.03
N ILE A 52 8.46 -4.59 -6.44
CA ILE A 52 8.41 -4.77 -4.99
C ILE A 52 9.36 -5.91 -4.62
N ILE A 53 10.29 -5.67 -3.69
CA ILE A 53 11.21 -6.68 -3.17
C ILE A 53 11.00 -6.79 -1.67
N LEU A 54 10.37 -7.87 -1.23
CA LEU A 54 10.16 -8.16 0.19
C LEU A 54 11.21 -9.12 0.68
N ARG A 55 11.79 -8.82 1.84
CA ARG A 55 12.69 -9.70 2.58
C ARG A 55 11.98 -10.24 3.83
N PRO A 56 12.52 -11.30 4.45
CA PRO A 56 11.98 -11.77 5.73
C PRO A 56 11.89 -10.63 6.74
N GLY A 57 10.68 -10.40 7.26
CA GLY A 57 10.37 -9.31 8.19
C GLY A 57 9.77 -8.04 7.56
N ASP A 58 9.83 -7.86 6.24
CA ASP A 58 9.16 -6.74 5.56
C ASP A 58 7.64 -6.94 5.48
N HIS A 59 7.20 -8.20 5.56
CA HIS A 59 5.81 -8.64 5.65
C HIS A 59 5.80 -9.96 6.42
N ARG A 60 4.82 -10.19 7.30
CA ARG A 60 4.85 -11.33 8.24
C ARG A 60 4.83 -12.70 7.58
N LYS A 61 4.18 -12.85 6.41
CA LYS A 61 4.16 -14.11 5.64
C LYS A 61 5.48 -14.41 4.91
N VAL A 62 6.38 -13.44 4.77
CA VAL A 62 7.59 -13.58 3.95
C VAL A 62 8.69 -14.26 4.76
N THR A 63 9.12 -15.44 4.29
CA THR A 63 10.18 -16.25 4.90
C THR A 63 11.47 -16.27 4.08
N HIS A 64 11.44 -15.80 2.84
CA HIS A 64 12.61 -15.58 1.98
C HIS A 64 12.45 -14.32 1.12
N GLN A 65 13.43 -13.99 0.27
CA GLN A 65 13.33 -12.78 -0.54
C GLN A 65 12.46 -13.01 -1.78
N ASN A 66 11.35 -12.27 -1.88
CA ASN A 66 10.42 -12.34 -3.00
C ASN A 66 10.42 -11.05 -3.82
N ARG A 67 10.13 -11.18 -5.12
CA ARG A 67 10.08 -10.07 -6.06
C ARG A 67 8.78 -10.10 -6.85
N TYR A 68 8.02 -9.02 -6.76
CA TYR A 68 6.75 -8.84 -7.48
C TYR A 68 6.87 -7.67 -8.46
N PHE A 69 6.03 -7.70 -9.48
CA PHE A 69 5.83 -6.58 -10.38
C PHE A 69 4.34 -6.29 -10.50
N VAL A 70 3.93 -5.06 -10.18
CA VAL A 70 2.53 -4.64 -10.20
C VAL A 70 2.37 -3.48 -11.18
N PRO A 71 1.66 -3.68 -12.31
CA PRO A 71 1.34 -2.61 -13.26
C PRO A 71 0.52 -1.48 -12.63
N TYR A 72 0.73 -0.23 -13.04
CA TYR A 72 0.02 0.92 -12.47
C TYR A 72 -1.51 0.86 -12.59
N ASP A 73 -2.04 0.25 -13.65
CA ASP A 73 -3.48 0.17 -13.94
C ASP A 73 -4.25 -0.78 -13.02
N VAL A 74 -3.54 -1.59 -12.22
CA VAL A 74 -4.13 -2.49 -11.22
C VAL A 74 -3.77 -2.10 -9.78
N VAL A 75 -2.99 -1.04 -9.58
CA VAL A 75 -2.65 -0.53 -8.23
C VAL A 75 -3.87 0.12 -7.61
N LEU A 76 -4.10 -0.16 -6.33
CA LEU A 76 -5.20 0.41 -5.56
C LEU A 76 -4.69 1.53 -4.64
N PRO A 77 -5.49 2.58 -4.37
CA PRO A 77 -5.10 3.60 -3.40
C PRO A 77 -5.15 3.06 -1.98
N SER A 78 -4.08 3.27 -1.22
CA SER A 78 -4.08 3.06 0.22
C SER A 78 -4.85 4.18 0.92
N GLY A 79 -5.47 3.85 2.05
CA GLY A 79 -6.26 4.80 2.84
C GLY A 79 -5.48 5.48 3.96
N ASP A 80 -4.18 5.23 4.09
CA ASP A 80 -3.32 5.67 5.20
C ASP A 80 -1.95 6.19 4.74
N ASP A 81 -1.83 6.55 3.45
CA ASP A 81 -0.61 7.06 2.82
C ASP A 81 0.62 6.11 2.93
N ASN A 82 0.41 4.81 3.18
CA ASN A 82 1.47 3.80 3.22
C ASN A 82 1.34 2.81 2.06
N PHE A 83 2.42 2.08 1.78
CA PHE A 83 2.37 0.93 0.89
C PHE A 83 1.90 -0.30 1.65
N HIS A 84 1.00 -1.07 1.04
CA HIS A 84 0.54 -2.34 1.57
C HIS A 84 0.50 -3.38 0.48
N ILE A 85 0.73 -4.63 0.83
CA ILE A 85 0.61 -5.76 -0.10
C ILE A 85 -0.23 -6.84 0.54
N CYS A 86 -1.01 -7.53 -0.28
CA CYS A 86 -1.72 -8.74 0.10
C CYS A 86 -1.02 -9.95 -0.52
N LEU A 87 -0.60 -10.93 0.29
CA LEU A 87 0.01 -12.18 -0.15
C LEU A 87 -0.96 -13.34 0.07
N HIS A 88 -1.47 -13.92 -1.02
CA HIS A 88 -2.43 -15.04 -0.97
C HIS A 88 -2.36 -15.90 -2.24
N PRO A 89 -2.40 -17.24 -2.14
CA PRO A 89 -2.48 -18.02 -0.89
C PRO A 89 -1.14 -18.14 -0.17
N THR A 90 -0.04 -18.05 -0.90
CA THR A 90 1.33 -18.19 -0.37
C THR A 90 2.07 -16.86 -0.35
N GLU A 91 3.30 -16.87 0.16
CA GLU A 91 4.18 -15.70 0.04
C GLU A 91 4.70 -15.49 -1.38
N GLU A 92 4.50 -16.41 -2.33
CA GLU A 92 4.98 -16.26 -3.71
C GLU A 92 4.01 -15.46 -4.60
N ASP A 93 2.76 -15.32 -4.15
CA ASP A 93 1.66 -14.80 -4.93
C ASP A 93 1.16 -13.48 -4.34
N GLU A 94 1.34 -12.37 -5.06
CA GLU A 94 0.64 -11.13 -4.72
C GLU A 94 -0.82 -11.19 -5.18
N ASN A 95 -1.73 -10.82 -4.30
CA ASN A 95 -3.16 -10.74 -4.64
C ASN A 95 -3.60 -9.29 -4.93
N CYS A 96 -3.14 -8.34 -4.10
CA CYS A 96 -3.38 -6.91 -4.31
C CYS A 96 -2.21 -6.09 -3.78
N PHE A 97 -2.03 -4.91 -4.35
CA PHE A 97 -1.04 -3.94 -3.89
C PHE A 97 -1.68 -2.56 -3.79
N PHE A 98 -1.38 -1.87 -2.68
CA PHE A 98 -1.89 -0.55 -2.38
C PHE A 98 -0.74 0.44 -2.28
N ALA A 99 -0.85 1.57 -2.96
CA ALA A 99 0.12 2.65 -2.92
C ALA A 99 -0.48 3.95 -2.37
N PRO A 100 0.33 4.83 -1.76
CA PRO A 100 -0.10 6.18 -1.40
C PRO A 100 -0.67 6.91 -2.61
N ALA A 101 -1.72 7.71 -2.41
CA ALA A 101 -2.37 8.43 -3.52
C ALA A 101 -1.40 9.37 -4.26
N ASP A 102 -0.48 10.03 -3.54
CA ASP A 102 0.55 10.90 -4.13
C ASP A 102 1.69 10.15 -4.83
N ALA A 103 1.75 8.82 -4.73
CA ALA A 103 2.76 8.00 -5.40
C ALA A 103 2.30 7.50 -6.80
N MET A 104 1.00 7.63 -7.12
CA MET A 104 0.40 7.16 -8.37
C MET A 104 0.26 8.23 -9.44
#